data_AF-A0A328EHH9-F1
#
_entry.id   AF-A0A328EHH9-F1
#
_cell.length_a   1.000
_cell.length_b   1.000
_cell.length_c   1.000
_cell.angle_alpha   90.00
_cell.angle_beta   90.00
_cell.angle_gamma   90.00
#
_symmetry.space_group_name_H-M   'P 1'
#
loop_
_entity.id
_entity.type
_entity.pdbx_description
1 polymer ?
#
loop_
_entity_poly.entity_id
_entity_poly.type
_entity_poly.pdbx_seq_one_letter_code
_entity_poly.pdbx_strand_id
1 'polypeptide(L)'
;MHFPKNRDKIQVFLIFLMSTNIENLYIFDGFSKEIVAYFLLMTQAQFRKKGDIILKQGDVSNGCAYYINSGKVRVIIDGEERATIGQGGFFGEMALITDDLRTATIEVVEDAELQVFLKEDFLMLLMKSEHGEQLKTEIRRRITENMKNNPNIHARK
;
A
#
# COMPACT_ATOMS: atom_id res chain seq x y z
N MET A 1 -19.72 -14.22 -4.84
CA MET A 1 -18.86 -13.02 -4.67
C MET A 1 -19.76 -11.81 -4.47
N HIS A 2 -19.62 -11.07 -3.37
CA HIS A 2 -20.42 -9.88 -3.11
C HIS A 2 -19.67 -8.66 -3.67
N PHE A 3 -20.10 -8.15 -4.82
CA PHE A 3 -19.59 -6.89 -5.34
C PHE A 3 -20.07 -5.74 -4.46
N PRO A 4 -19.26 -4.70 -4.21
CA PRO A 4 -19.77 -3.47 -3.64
C PRO A 4 -20.82 -2.89 -4.60
N LYS A 5 -22.09 -2.86 -4.15
CA LYS A 5 -23.26 -2.65 -5.01
C LYS A 5 -23.42 -1.23 -5.59
N ASN A 6 -22.49 -0.30 -5.38
CA ASN A 6 -22.79 1.13 -5.59
C ASN A 6 -21.61 2.00 -6.06
N ARG A 7 -20.85 1.56 -7.07
CA ARG A 7 -19.85 2.40 -7.77
C ARG A 7 -20.44 2.79 -9.13
N ASP A 8 -20.42 4.08 -9.47
CA ASP A 8 -20.86 4.53 -10.80
C ASP A 8 -19.84 4.21 -11.90
N LYS A 9 -20.24 4.33 -13.17
CA LYS A 9 -19.38 4.02 -14.33
C LYS A 9 -18.11 4.88 -14.37
N ILE A 10 -18.16 6.10 -13.86
CA ILE A 10 -17.01 7.02 -13.83
C ILE A 10 -15.98 6.50 -12.83
N GLN A 11 -16.43 6.08 -11.66
CA GLN A 11 -15.56 5.56 -10.62
C GLN A 11 -14.88 4.25 -11.03
N VAL A 12 -15.58 3.36 -11.73
CA VAL A 12 -14.96 2.14 -12.29
C VAL A 12 -13.89 2.48 -13.34
N PHE A 13 -14.15 3.48 -14.19
CA PHE A 13 -13.18 3.93 -15.18
C PHE A 13 -11.94 4.57 -14.54
N LEU A 14 -12.11 5.39 -13.50
CA LEU A 14 -11.00 5.97 -12.74
C LEU A 14 -10.15 4.88 -12.08
N ILE A 15 -10.77 3.85 -11.51
CA ILE A 15 -10.06 2.70 -10.93
C ILE A 15 -9.25 1.95 -12.00
N PHE A 16 -9.79 1.78 -13.20
CA PHE A 16 -9.06 1.19 -14.32
C PHE A 16 -7.85 2.05 -14.75
N LEU A 17 -7.96 3.39 -14.73
CA LEU A 17 -6.81 4.25 -14.99
C LEU A 17 -5.77 4.14 -13.88
N MET A 18 -6.19 4.12 -12.61
CA MET A 18 -5.31 3.99 -11.46
C MET A 18 -4.56 2.65 -11.43
N SER A 19 -5.21 1.56 -11.88
CA SER A 19 -4.60 0.23 -11.87
C SER A 19 -3.30 0.17 -12.68
N THR A 20 -3.18 0.97 -13.74
CA THR A 20 -1.95 1.01 -14.57
C THR A 20 -0.70 1.44 -13.82
N ASN A 21 -0.83 2.27 -12.78
CA ASN A 21 0.32 2.67 -11.94
C ASN A 21 0.52 1.71 -10.77
N ILE A 22 -0.57 1.23 -10.18
CA ILE A 22 -0.54 0.35 -9.01
C ILE A 22 -0.07 -1.06 -9.38
N GLU A 23 -0.39 -1.56 -10.57
CA GLU A 23 0.02 -2.90 -11.03
C GLU A 23 1.53 -3.08 -11.10
N ASN A 24 2.31 -1.99 -11.18
CA ASN A 24 3.77 -2.02 -11.20
C ASN A 24 4.39 -2.12 -9.80
N LEU A 25 3.58 -2.09 -8.73
CA LEU A 25 4.11 -2.34 -7.41
C LEU A 25 4.51 -3.80 -7.29
N TYR A 26 5.69 -4.04 -6.72
CA TYR A 26 6.26 -5.37 -6.56
C TYR A 26 5.36 -6.36 -5.80
N ILE A 27 4.43 -5.86 -4.99
CA ILE A 27 3.46 -6.65 -4.23
C ILE A 27 2.37 -7.25 -5.12
N PHE A 28 2.22 -6.70 -6.32
CA PHE A 28 1.33 -7.20 -7.37
C PHE A 28 2.06 -7.98 -8.49
N ASP A 29 3.38 -8.20 -8.36
CA ASP A 29 4.13 -9.01 -9.32
C ASP A 29 3.50 -10.40 -9.46
N GLY A 30 3.18 -10.79 -10.69
CA GLY A 30 2.59 -12.10 -11.00
C GLY A 30 1.06 -12.16 -10.91
N PHE A 31 0.38 -11.07 -10.53
CA PHE A 31 -1.08 -10.98 -10.70
C PHE A 31 -1.46 -10.45 -12.07
N SER A 32 -2.61 -10.89 -12.60
CA SER A 32 -3.17 -10.32 -13.82
C SER A 32 -3.76 -8.93 -13.54
N LYS A 33 -3.81 -8.08 -14.57
CA LYS A 33 -4.37 -6.72 -14.46
C LYS A 33 -5.82 -6.73 -13.99
N GLU A 34 -6.60 -7.72 -14.45
CA GLU A 34 -8.00 -7.90 -14.06
C GLU A 34 -8.10 -8.15 -12.56
N ILE A 35 -7.25 -9.03 -12.03
CA ILE A 35 -7.21 -9.37 -10.60
C ILE A 35 -6.83 -8.15 -9.76
N VAL A 36 -5.83 -7.37 -10.19
CA VAL A 36 -5.45 -6.11 -9.52
C VAL A 36 -6.60 -5.09 -9.58
N ALA A 37 -7.25 -4.93 -10.73
CA ALA A 37 -8.41 -4.04 -10.85
C ALA A 37 -9.56 -4.48 -9.92
N TYR A 38 -9.83 -5.78 -9.79
CA TYR A 38 -10.80 -6.31 -8.83
C TYR A 38 -10.44 -5.99 -7.38
N PHE A 39 -9.16 -6.10 -7.01
CA PHE A 39 -8.68 -5.68 -5.70
C PHE A 39 -8.94 -4.19 -5.46
N LEU A 40 -8.59 -3.34 -6.43
CA LEU A 40 -8.77 -1.90 -6.31
C LEU A 40 -10.23 -1.47 -6.18
N LEU A 41 -11.19 -2.23 -6.74
CA LEU A 41 -12.62 -1.97 -6.55
C LEU A 41 -13.06 -2.07 -5.08
N MET A 42 -12.34 -2.82 -4.24
CA MET A 42 -12.63 -3.01 -2.82
C MET A 42 -11.99 -1.92 -1.94
N THR A 43 -10.99 -1.20 -2.46
CA THR A 43 -10.22 -0.20 -1.72
C THR A 43 -10.93 1.16 -1.63
N GLN A 44 -10.47 2.03 -0.72
CA GLN A 44 -11.01 3.39 -0.55
C GLN A 44 -9.90 4.43 -0.50
N ALA A 45 -10.17 5.62 -1.04
CA ALA A 45 -9.29 6.77 -0.94
C ALA A 45 -9.51 7.49 0.40
N GLN A 46 -8.44 8.01 1.00
CA GLN A 46 -8.47 8.88 2.17
C GLN A 46 -7.68 10.15 1.91
N PHE A 47 -8.28 11.30 2.21
CA PHE A 47 -7.61 12.60 2.15
C PHE A 47 -6.98 12.91 3.50
N ARG A 48 -5.74 13.40 3.45
CA ARG A 48 -4.93 13.74 4.62
C ARG A 48 -4.28 15.09 4.44
N LYS A 49 -4.26 15.88 5.50
CA LYS A 49 -3.67 17.21 5.51
C LYS A 49 -2.21 17.15 5.89
N LYS A 50 -1.43 18.11 5.40
CA LYS A 50 -0.06 18.33 5.87
C LYS A 50 -0.03 18.39 7.40
N GLY A 51 0.88 17.62 8.01
CA GLY A 51 1.04 17.47 9.45
C GLY A 51 0.29 16.27 10.05
N ASP A 52 -0.60 15.61 9.29
CA ASP A 52 -1.26 14.39 9.76
C ASP A 52 -0.23 13.26 9.94
N ILE A 53 -0.30 12.57 11.07
CA ILE A 53 0.42 11.30 11.30
C ILE A 53 -0.49 10.16 10.84
N ILE A 54 -0.05 9.42 9.83
CA ILE A 54 -0.82 8.30 9.25
C ILE A 54 -0.56 7.02 10.01
N LEU A 55 0.72 6.77 10.32
CA LEU A 55 1.22 5.63 11.07
C LEU A 55 2.23 6.14 12.09
N LYS A 56 2.32 5.48 13.24
CA LYS A 56 3.31 5.81 14.27
C LYS A 56 4.14 4.57 14.61
N GLN A 57 5.45 4.74 14.68
CA GLN A 57 6.37 3.66 15.02
C GLN A 57 6.03 3.06 16.40
N GLY A 58 6.04 1.74 16.50
CA GLY A 58 5.72 0.99 17.71
C GLY A 58 4.24 0.74 17.93
N ASP A 59 3.34 1.38 17.17
CA ASP A 59 1.91 1.11 17.27
C ASP A 59 1.57 -0.28 16.73
N VAL A 60 0.55 -0.91 17.33
CA VAL A 60 -0.02 -2.15 16.82
C VAL A 60 -0.58 -1.90 15.41
N SER A 61 -0.23 -2.77 14.47
CA SER A 61 -0.74 -2.68 13.11
C SER A 61 -2.27 -2.87 13.09
N ASN A 62 -2.96 -1.99 12.36
CA ASN A 62 -4.38 -2.12 12.03
C ASN A 62 -4.63 -2.84 10.70
N GLY A 63 -3.60 -3.48 10.12
CA GLY A 63 -3.75 -4.22 8.86
C GLY A 63 -3.83 -3.34 7.60
N CYS A 64 -3.55 -2.04 7.68
CA CYS A 64 -3.61 -1.15 6.52
C CYS A 64 -2.23 -0.87 5.89
N ALA A 65 -2.20 -0.80 4.56
CA ALA A 65 -1.11 -0.19 3.78
C ALA A 65 -1.66 0.89 2.85
N TYR A 66 -0.77 1.71 2.28
CA TYR A 66 -1.18 2.93 1.59
C TYR A 66 -0.37 3.15 0.33
N TYR A 67 -1.07 3.44 -0.77
CA TYR A 67 -0.50 3.94 -2.01
C TYR A 67 -0.80 5.44 -2.16
N ILE A 68 0.17 6.22 -2.62
CA ILE A 68 0.06 7.68 -2.72
C ILE A 68 -0.48 8.05 -4.11
N ASN A 69 -1.77 8.39 -4.19
CA ASN A 69 -2.39 8.88 -5.43
C ASN A 69 -1.87 10.30 -5.75
N SER A 70 -1.69 11.14 -4.73
CA SER A 70 -1.12 12.49 -4.82
C SER A 70 -0.54 12.93 -3.46
N GLY A 71 0.32 13.95 -3.45
CA GLY A 71 0.96 14.47 -2.24
C GLY A 71 2.27 13.76 -1.88
N LYS A 72 2.75 14.00 -0.67
CA LYS A 72 4.03 13.50 -0.15
C LYS A 72 3.98 13.23 1.35
N VAL A 73 4.72 12.21 1.78
CA VAL A 73 4.91 11.84 3.18
C VAL A 73 6.40 11.69 3.49
N ARG A 74 6.77 11.91 4.75
CA ARG A 74 8.10 11.56 5.27
C ARG A 74 8.02 10.31 6.14
N VAL A 75 9.10 9.54 6.12
CA VAL A 75 9.32 8.32 6.90
C VAL A 75 10.29 8.65 8.01
N ILE A 76 9.86 8.50 9.25
CA ILE A 76 10.65 8.77 10.45
C ILE A 76 10.85 7.47 11.21
N ILE A 77 12.11 7.13 11.52
CA ILE A 77 12.49 5.95 12.30
C ILE A 77 13.38 6.41 13.42
N ASP A 78 13.03 6.06 14.66
CA ASP A 78 13.78 6.42 15.87
C ASP A 78 14.00 7.94 16.00
N GLY A 79 13.03 8.73 15.53
CA GLY A 79 13.04 10.20 15.57
C GLY A 79 13.79 10.87 14.42
N GLU A 80 14.45 10.12 13.55
CA GLU A 80 15.18 10.65 12.40
C GLU A 80 14.40 10.46 11.10
N GLU A 81 14.32 11.51 10.28
CA GLU A 81 13.79 11.40 8.93
C GLU A 81 14.74 10.54 8.08
N ARG A 82 14.22 9.42 7.57
CA ARG A 82 14.98 8.50 6.73
C ARG A 82 14.71 8.76 5.26
N ALA A 83 13.45 8.96 4.88
CA ALA A 83 13.06 9.17 3.49
C ALA A 83 11.83 10.08 3.34
N THR A 84 11.63 10.57 2.12
CA THR A 84 10.38 11.17 1.66
C THR A 84 9.84 10.34 0.49
N ILE A 85 8.54 10.06 0.51
CA ILE A 85 7.83 9.28 -0.50
C ILE A 85 6.75 10.17 -1.12
N GLY A 86 6.73 10.27 -2.45
CA GLY A 86 5.73 11.04 -3.19
C GLY A 86 4.73 10.16 -3.93
N GLN A 87 3.95 10.79 -4.81
CA GLN A 87 3.03 10.14 -5.73
C GLN A 87 3.63 8.88 -6.38
N GLY A 88 2.84 7.81 -6.47
CA GLY A 88 3.29 6.51 -6.96
C GLY A 88 3.96 5.64 -5.89
N GLY A 89 4.33 6.24 -4.75
CA GLY A 89 4.92 5.52 -3.64
C GLY A 89 3.93 4.66 -2.87
N PHE A 90 4.47 3.66 -2.18
CA PHE A 90 3.72 2.70 -1.38
C PHE A 90 4.39 2.53 -0.02
N PHE A 91 3.61 2.51 1.07
CA PHE A 91 4.15 2.36 2.41
C PHE A 91 3.22 1.57 3.33
N GLY A 92 3.80 1.02 4.40
CA GLY A 92 3.07 0.28 5.43
C GLY A 92 2.70 -1.15 5.01
N GLU A 93 3.28 -1.64 3.92
CA GLU A 93 3.00 -2.95 3.32
C GLU A 93 3.24 -4.14 4.25
N MET A 94 4.10 -3.94 5.25
CA MET A 94 4.43 -4.99 6.22
C MET A 94 3.18 -5.45 6.98
N ALA A 95 2.21 -4.54 7.17
CA ALA A 95 0.93 -4.83 7.77
C ALA A 95 0.05 -5.78 6.94
N LEU A 96 0.28 -5.91 5.63
CA LEU A 96 -0.50 -6.82 4.79
C LEU A 96 -0.05 -8.28 4.96
N ILE A 97 1.19 -8.51 5.42
CA ILE A 97 1.81 -9.85 5.46
C ILE A 97 2.07 -10.31 6.90
N THR A 98 2.32 -9.40 7.81
CA THR A 98 2.68 -9.67 9.21
C THR A 98 1.66 -9.06 10.17
N ASP A 99 1.75 -9.45 11.44
CA ASP A 99 1.00 -8.87 12.56
C ASP A 99 1.93 -8.07 13.49
N ASP A 100 3.08 -7.65 12.97
CA ASP A 100 4.10 -6.93 13.73
C ASP A 100 3.72 -5.46 13.96
N LEU A 101 4.45 -4.81 14.87
CA LEU A 101 4.31 -3.37 15.12
C LEU A 101 4.74 -2.54 13.90
N ARG A 102 4.22 -1.31 13.82
CA ARG A 102 4.67 -0.34 12.81
C ARG A 102 6.15 -0.02 13.01
N THR A 103 6.93 -0.17 11.95
CA THR A 103 8.39 0.01 12.00
C THR A 103 8.84 1.45 11.80
N ALA A 104 7.93 2.34 11.39
CA ALA A 104 8.21 3.75 11.14
C ALA A 104 6.98 4.61 11.43
N THR A 105 7.22 5.88 11.74
CA THR A 105 6.22 6.94 11.75
C THR A 105 6.12 7.52 10.35
N ILE A 106 4.90 7.71 9.85
CA ILE A 106 4.62 8.31 8.54
C ILE A 106 3.83 9.59 8.76
N GLU A 107 4.39 10.71 8.32
CA GLU A 107 3.78 12.04 8.45
C GLU A 107 3.61 12.70 7.09
N VAL A 108 2.46 13.34 6.87
CA VAL A 108 2.14 14.02 5.62
C VAL A 108 2.88 15.36 5.56
N VAL A 109 3.64 15.60 4.48
CA VAL A 109 4.41 16.86 4.28
C VAL A 109 3.79 17.76 3.21
N GLU A 110 2.91 17.20 2.38
CA GLU A 110 2.10 17.86 1.36
C GLU A 110 0.73 17.16 1.35
N ASP A 111 -0.38 17.92 1.34
CA ASP A 111 -1.75 17.37 1.33
C ASP A 111 -1.85 16.18 0.38
N ALA A 112 -2.35 15.05 0.89
CA ALA A 112 -2.23 13.77 0.22
C ALA A 112 -3.59 13.08 0.04
N GLU A 113 -3.73 12.42 -1.11
CA GLU A 113 -4.77 11.43 -1.34
C GLU A 113 -4.13 10.05 -1.32
N LEU A 114 -4.58 9.20 -0.41
CA LEU A 114 -4.01 7.88 -0.18
C LEU A 114 -5.03 6.80 -0.52
N GLN A 115 -4.66 5.85 -1.38
CA GLN A 115 -5.44 4.63 -1.56
C GLN A 115 -5.12 3.65 -0.42
N VAL A 116 -6.15 3.23 0.32
CA VAL A 116 -6.00 2.34 1.48
C VAL A 116 -6.21 0.89 1.08
N PHE A 117 -5.22 0.06 1.39
CA PHE A 117 -5.23 -1.38 1.16
C PHE A 117 -5.40 -2.09 2.50
N LEU A 118 -6.42 -2.95 2.61
CA LEU A 118 -6.67 -3.74 3.82
C LEU A 118 -6.02 -5.12 3.69
N LYS A 119 -5.50 -5.62 4.80
CA LYS A 119 -4.89 -6.96 4.91
C LYS A 119 -5.87 -8.03 4.46
N GLU A 120 -7.12 -7.97 4.87
CA GLU A 120 -8.14 -8.97 4.55
C GLU A 120 -8.41 -9.04 3.04
N ASP A 121 -8.54 -7.89 2.39
CA ASP A 121 -8.75 -7.79 0.94
C ASP A 121 -7.53 -8.30 0.17
N PHE A 122 -6.32 -8.00 0.67
CA PHE A 122 -5.08 -8.44 0.06
C PHE A 122 -4.86 -9.95 0.23
N LEU A 123 -5.19 -10.51 1.39
CA LEU A 123 -5.15 -11.96 1.63
C LEU A 123 -6.17 -12.69 0.75
N MET A 124 -7.38 -12.13 0.56
CA MET A 124 -8.35 -12.68 -0.37
C MET A 124 -7.84 -12.69 -1.82
N LEU A 125 -7.05 -11.69 -2.20
CA LEU A 125 -6.39 -11.65 -3.50
C LEU A 125 -5.39 -12.80 -3.66
N LEU A 126 -4.53 -13.00 -2.66
CA LEU A 126 -3.54 -14.09 -2.64
C LEU A 126 -4.22 -15.46 -2.70
N MET A 127 -5.31 -15.67 -1.97
CA MET A 127 -6.06 -16.93 -1.97
C MET A 127 -6.68 -17.27 -3.34
N LYS A 128 -6.89 -16.28 -4.21
CA LYS A 128 -7.41 -16.49 -5.58
C LYS A 128 -6.30 -16.75 -6.60
N SER A 129 -5.04 -16.59 -6.23
CA SER A 129 -3.89 -16.90 -7.08
C SER A 129 -3.45 -18.33 -6.85
N GLU A 130 -3.18 -19.08 -7.93
CA GLU A 130 -2.56 -20.42 -7.84
C GLU A 130 -1.21 -20.39 -7.10
N HIS A 131 -0.54 -19.24 -7.08
CA HIS A 131 0.78 -19.03 -6.47
C HIS A 131 0.76 -18.18 -5.19
N GLY A 132 -0.41 -18.03 -4.54
CA GLY A 132 -0.59 -17.12 -3.40
C GLY A 132 0.43 -17.27 -2.27
N GLU A 133 0.74 -18.50 -1.84
CA GLU A 133 1.71 -18.74 -0.76
C GLU A 133 3.15 -18.45 -1.16
N GLN A 134 3.53 -18.74 -2.41
CA GLN A 134 4.85 -18.41 -2.94
C GLN A 134 5.03 -16.90 -3.02
N LEU A 135 4.00 -16.20 -3.50
CA LEU A 135 4.00 -14.75 -3.59
C LEU A 135 4.03 -14.10 -2.21
N LYS A 136 3.27 -14.60 -1.23
CA LYS A 136 3.32 -14.13 0.16
C LYS A 136 4.73 -14.28 0.75
N THR A 137 5.39 -15.41 0.49
CA THR A 137 6.77 -15.66 0.92
C THR A 137 7.75 -14.69 0.27
N GLU A 138 7.62 -14.46 -1.04
CA GLU A 138 8.47 -13.54 -1.79
C GLU A 138 8.28 -12.09 -1.36
N ILE A 139 7.04 -11.65 -1.13
CA ILE A 139 6.73 -10.32 -0.59
C ILE A 139 7.39 -10.17 0.79
N ARG A 140 7.25 -11.17 1.68
CA ARG A 140 7.90 -11.14 3.00
C ARG A 140 9.42 -11.02 2.89
N ARG A 141 10.03 -11.77 1.96
CA ARG A 141 11.47 -11.73 1.70
C ARG A 141 11.90 -10.33 1.25
N ARG A 142 11.23 -9.78 0.23
CA ARG A 142 11.53 -8.45 -0.33
C ARG A 142 11.39 -7.34 0.71
N ILE A 143 10.35 -7.36 1.54
CA ILE A 143 10.18 -6.36 2.61
C ILE A 143 11.32 -6.47 3.63
N THR A 144 11.66 -7.69 4.06
CA THR A 144 12.73 -7.92 5.04
C THR A 144 14.10 -7.47 4.50
N GLU A 145 14.37 -7.72 3.23
CA GLU A 145 15.60 -7.28 2.56
C GLU A 145 15.64 -5.76 2.42
N ASN A 146 14.53 -5.12 2.05
CA ASN A 146 14.45 -3.67 1.96
C ASN A 146 14.68 -3.01 3.33
N MET A 147 14.12 -3.55 4.41
CA MET A 147 14.37 -3.05 5.78
C MET A 147 15.85 -3.15 6.19
N LYS A 148 16.55 -4.21 5.76
CA LYS A 148 17.97 -4.41 6.08
C LYS A 148 18.91 -3.59 5.20
N ASN A 149 18.61 -3.48 3.91
CA ASN A 149 19.56 -2.98 2.92
C ASN A 149 19.32 -1.51 2.57
N ASN A 150 18.10 -0.98 2.72
CA ASN A 150 17.81 0.39 2.34
C ASN A 150 16.46 0.89 2.93
N PRO A 151 16.44 1.55 4.10
CA PRO A 151 15.21 2.07 4.70
C PRO A 151 14.49 3.15 3.84
N ASN A 152 15.06 3.53 2.68
CA ASN A 152 14.68 4.72 1.91
C ASN A 152 14.11 4.45 0.50
N ILE A 153 14.03 3.21 0.00
CA ILE A 153 13.67 2.94 -1.41
C ILE A 153 12.20 2.52 -1.60
N HIS A 154 11.26 3.28 -1.03
CA HIS A 154 9.85 3.19 -1.48
C HIS A 154 9.48 4.26 -2.51
N ALA A 155 10.45 5.10 -2.90
CA ALA A 155 10.38 5.97 -4.06
C ALA A 155 11.21 5.38 -5.20
N ARG A 156 10.60 4.53 -6.04
CA ARG A 156 11.14 4.36 -7.40
C ARG A 156 10.56 5.49 -8.26
N LYS A 157 11.45 6.05 -9.08
CA LYS A 157 11.18 7.10 -10.09
C LYS A 157 10.01 6.75 -10.99
#